data_AF-F9DKR7-F1
#
_entry.id   AF-F9DKR7-F1
#
_cell.length_a   1.000
_cell.length_b   1.000
_cell.length_c   1.000
_cell.angle_alpha   90.00
_cell.angle_beta   90.00
_cell.angle_gamma   90.00
#
_symmetry.space_group_name_H-M   'P 1'
#
loop_
_entity.id
_entity.type
_entity.pdbx_description
1 polymer ?
#
loop_
_entity_poly.entity_id
_entity_poly.type
_entity_poly.pdbx_seq_one_letter_code
_entity_poly.pdbx_strand_id
1 'polypeptide(L)'
;MYIEEYQAKNNIEFKSISHFFSCLTNPQSKPIFEADYFLLIVVIVVISIIPLIQHLRLIWWISRHPHYSILTFKVIPEMPPRKISIFSIDNKYSCGGRYILSYYKYLVLPGKHKYEFWLGVLRGRGVYRRLFGQEMELDLLAGHQYVVEEDAMVDEFHVYDSCSAPETDNDIVETRK
;
A
#
# COMPACT_ATOMS: atom_id res chain seq x y z
N MET A 1 22.75 10.86 18.07
CA MET A 1 22.88 12.33 17.93
C MET A 1 21.86 13.08 18.78
N TYR A 2 20.56 13.15 18.44
CA TYR A 2 19.59 13.94 19.24
C TYR A 2 19.39 13.46 20.70
N ILE A 3 19.47 12.17 20.97
CA ILE A 3 19.22 11.61 22.33
C ILE A 3 20.39 11.88 23.28
N GLU A 4 21.63 11.79 22.79
CA GLU A 4 22.84 11.98 23.62
C GLU A 4 23.04 13.45 24.03
N GLU A 5 22.78 14.39 23.12
CA GLU A 5 22.77 15.83 23.43
C GLU A 5 21.69 16.17 24.47
N TYR A 6 20.52 15.52 24.37
CA TYR A 6 19.42 15.72 25.32
C TYR A 6 19.76 15.18 26.72
N GLN A 7 20.37 14.00 26.80
CA GLN A 7 20.83 13.40 28.05
C GLN A 7 21.85 14.29 28.77
N ALA A 8 22.85 14.80 28.03
CA ALA A 8 23.87 15.70 28.54
C ALA A 8 23.28 17.03 29.03
N LYS A 9 22.35 17.61 28.26
CA LYS A 9 21.72 18.90 28.60
C LYS A 9 20.83 18.84 29.84
N ASN A 10 20.17 17.70 30.08
CA ASN A 10 19.23 17.54 31.18
C ASN A 10 19.78 16.74 32.37
N ASN A 11 21.03 16.25 32.27
CA ASN A 11 21.67 15.39 33.27
C ASN A 11 20.83 14.12 33.58
N ILE A 12 20.27 13.50 32.53
CA ILE A 12 19.43 12.31 32.61
C ILE A 12 20.14 11.17 31.89
N GLU A 13 20.26 10.02 32.53
CA GLU A 13 20.82 8.80 31.94
C GLU A 13 19.70 7.77 31.72
N PHE A 14 19.41 7.43 30.46
CA PHE A 14 18.40 6.42 30.14
C PHE A 14 19.03 5.02 30.17
N LYS A 15 18.78 4.29 31.26
CA LYS A 15 19.35 2.94 31.46
C LYS A 15 18.66 1.85 30.63
N SER A 16 17.45 2.07 30.15
CA SER A 16 16.68 1.16 29.29
C SER A 16 15.46 1.85 28.66
N ILE A 17 14.83 1.21 27.66
CA ILE A 17 13.55 1.65 27.07
C ILE A 17 12.42 1.67 28.12
N SER A 18 12.40 0.72 29.04
CA SER A 18 11.42 0.71 30.14
C SER A 18 11.62 1.88 31.11
N HIS A 19 12.87 2.28 31.36
CA HIS A 19 13.20 3.45 32.16
C HIS A 19 12.73 4.75 31.48
N PHE A 20 12.85 4.83 30.16
CA PHE A 20 12.32 5.94 29.36
C PHE A 20 10.79 6.05 29.47
N PHE A 21 10.06 4.95 29.32
CA PHE A 21 8.60 4.94 29.50
C PHE A 21 8.17 5.29 30.93
N SER A 22 8.93 4.85 31.95
CA SER A 22 8.65 5.20 33.34
C SER A 22 8.87 6.69 33.65
N CYS A 23 9.81 7.34 32.96
CA CYS A 23 10.01 8.79 33.06
C CYS A 23 8.89 9.58 32.36
N LEU A 24 8.27 9.03 31.30
CA LEU A 24 7.14 9.65 30.60
C LEU A 24 5.84 9.61 31.41
N THR A 25 5.67 8.64 32.31
CA THR A 25 4.43 8.43 33.06
C THR A 25 4.46 8.98 34.49
N ASN A 26 5.57 9.57 34.93
CA ASN A 26 5.69 10.15 36.28
C ASN A 26 5.24 11.62 36.30
N PRO A 27 4.16 11.98 37.01
CA PRO A 27 3.64 13.35 37.03
C PRO A 27 4.48 14.35 37.83
N GLN A 28 5.47 13.89 38.62
CA GLN A 28 6.35 14.76 39.44
C GLN A 28 7.74 14.99 38.85
N SER A 29 8.15 14.28 37.79
CA SER A 29 9.36 14.67 37.06
C SER A 29 9.12 16.03 36.40
N LYS A 30 10.07 16.98 36.54
CA LYS A 30 10.11 18.25 35.78
C LYS A 30 9.61 17.97 34.36
N PRO A 31 8.71 18.77 33.76
CA PRO A 31 8.11 18.43 32.47
C PRO A 31 9.23 18.26 31.45
N ILE A 32 9.65 17.01 31.23
CA ILE A 32 10.77 16.65 30.37
C ILE A 32 10.40 17.05 28.92
N PHE A 33 9.11 17.31 28.65
CA PHE A 33 8.49 17.35 27.32
C PHE A 33 7.60 18.58 27.08
N GLU A 34 7.90 19.81 27.54
CA GLU A 34 7.04 20.97 27.15
C GLU A 34 7.09 21.20 25.62
N ALA A 35 8.29 21.09 25.01
CA ALA A 35 8.48 21.11 23.56
C ALA A 35 8.10 19.79 22.87
N ASP A 36 8.19 18.67 23.58
CA ASP A 36 7.94 17.37 23.00
C ASP A 36 6.47 16.92 23.07
N TYR A 37 5.62 17.49 23.92
CA TYR A 37 4.16 17.32 23.79
C TYR A 37 3.67 17.90 22.46
N PHE A 38 4.21 19.06 22.04
CA PHE A 38 3.96 19.61 20.70
C PHE A 38 4.47 18.68 19.60
N LEU A 39 5.66 18.11 19.76
CA LEU A 39 6.24 17.17 18.79
C LEU A 39 5.43 15.87 18.72
N LEU A 40 4.96 15.37 19.85
CA LEU A 40 4.10 14.18 19.96
C LEU A 40 2.71 14.43 19.36
N ILE A 41 2.14 15.62 19.55
CA ILE A 41 0.92 16.07 18.87
C ILE A 41 1.15 16.10 17.36
N VAL A 42 2.25 16.69 16.88
CA VAL A 42 2.59 16.71 15.46
C VAL A 42 2.73 15.29 14.91
N VAL A 43 3.37 14.38 15.65
CA VAL A 43 3.51 12.98 15.25
C VAL A 43 2.15 12.27 15.18
N ILE A 44 1.28 12.43 16.18
CA ILE A 44 -0.08 11.86 16.17
C ILE A 44 -0.89 12.41 14.99
N VAL A 45 -0.82 13.73 14.78
CA VAL A 45 -1.52 14.43 13.69
C VAL A 45 -1.01 13.92 12.34
N VAL A 46 0.30 13.83 12.12
CA VAL A 46 0.89 13.32 10.87
C VAL A 46 0.53 11.85 10.64
N ILE A 47 0.64 11.00 11.67
CA ILE A 47 0.27 9.58 11.59
C ILE A 47 -1.21 9.41 11.25
N SER A 48 -2.08 10.34 11.66
CA SER A 48 -3.52 10.26 11.40
C SER A 48 -3.93 10.90 10.07
N ILE A 49 -3.28 11.98 9.67
CA ILE A 49 -3.57 12.71 8.42
C ILE A 49 -3.15 11.89 7.20
N ILE A 50 -1.99 11.23 7.22
CA ILE A 50 -1.50 10.45 6.08
C ILE A 50 -2.50 9.35 5.66
N PRO A 51 -2.96 8.44 6.54
CA PRO A 51 -3.94 7.43 6.18
C PRO A 51 -5.29 8.06 5.80
N LEU A 52 -5.68 9.18 6.42
CA LEU A 52 -6.90 9.90 6.05
C LEU A 52 -6.83 10.40 4.61
N ILE A 53 -5.72 11.03 4.20
CA ILE A 53 -5.51 11.50 2.82
C ILE A 53 -5.54 10.32 1.84
N GLN A 54 -4.90 9.20 2.18
CA GLN A 54 -4.93 7.99 1.36
C GLN A 54 -6.36 7.47 1.19
N HIS A 55 -7.11 7.37 2.30
CA HIS A 55 -8.50 6.92 2.29
C HIS A 55 -9.42 7.84 1.45
N LEU A 56 -9.29 9.16 1.57
CA LEU A 56 -10.04 10.11 0.75
C LEU A 56 -9.70 9.98 -0.75
N ARG A 57 -8.41 9.79 -1.07
CA ARG A 57 -7.98 9.53 -2.46
C ARG A 57 -8.56 8.22 -2.99
N LEU A 58 -8.65 7.19 -2.15
CA LEU A 58 -9.26 5.91 -2.52
C LEU A 58 -10.75 6.07 -2.84
N ILE A 59 -11.51 6.72 -1.96
CA ILE A 59 -12.95 7.00 -2.19
C ILE A 59 -13.13 7.79 -3.47
N TRP A 60 -12.34 8.85 -3.66
CA TRP A 60 -12.42 9.69 -4.84
C TRP A 60 -12.10 8.91 -6.13
N TRP A 61 -11.12 8.01 -6.07
CA TRP A 61 -10.75 7.15 -7.20
C TRP A 61 -11.88 6.17 -7.54
N ILE A 62 -12.42 5.45 -6.54
CA ILE A 62 -13.55 4.52 -6.73
C ILE A 62 -14.79 5.26 -7.27
N SER A 63 -15.06 6.47 -6.76
CA SER A 63 -16.19 7.28 -7.23
C SER A 63 -16.05 7.70 -8.69
N ARG A 64 -14.83 7.90 -9.19
CA ARG A 64 -14.58 8.17 -10.61
C ARG A 64 -14.60 6.92 -11.48
N HIS A 65 -14.37 5.75 -10.89
CA HIS A 65 -14.22 4.49 -11.60
C HIS A 65 -15.09 3.42 -10.95
N PRO A 66 -16.44 3.54 -10.98
CA PRO A 66 -17.35 2.64 -10.27
C PRO A 66 -17.28 1.20 -10.78
N HIS A 67 -16.86 1.00 -12.02
CA HIS A 67 -16.71 -0.29 -12.68
C HIS A 67 -15.28 -0.85 -12.62
N TYR A 68 -14.52 -0.51 -11.58
CA TYR A 68 -13.14 -0.97 -11.43
C TYR A 68 -13.03 -2.49 -11.36
N SER A 69 -11.86 -3.01 -11.74
CA SER A 69 -11.46 -4.39 -11.51
C SER A 69 -10.36 -4.44 -10.45
N ILE A 70 -10.19 -5.60 -9.81
CA ILE A 70 -9.15 -5.80 -8.79
C ILE A 70 -8.09 -6.71 -9.37
N LEU A 71 -6.82 -6.35 -9.22
CA LEU A 71 -5.69 -7.18 -9.60
C LEU A 71 -4.86 -7.47 -8.35
N THR A 72 -4.76 -8.75 -8.00
CA THR A 72 -4.04 -9.23 -6.81
C THR A 72 -2.87 -10.12 -7.23
N PHE A 73 -1.67 -9.82 -6.75
CA PHE A 73 -0.53 -10.71 -6.92
C PHE A 73 -0.59 -11.85 -5.91
N LYS A 74 -0.43 -13.08 -6.37
CA LYS A 74 -0.32 -14.26 -5.52
C LYS A 74 0.97 -14.14 -4.71
N VAL A 75 0.85 -13.99 -3.40
CA VAL A 75 2.01 -13.89 -2.50
C VAL A 75 2.51 -15.30 -2.21
N ILE A 76 3.72 -15.61 -2.67
CA ILE A 76 4.39 -16.89 -2.38
C ILE A 76 5.21 -16.72 -1.10
N PRO A 77 4.86 -17.39 0.02
CA PRO A 77 5.47 -17.15 1.33
C PRO A 77 6.95 -17.55 1.44
N GLU A 78 7.46 -18.41 0.55
CA GLU A 78 8.81 -18.98 0.64
C GLU A 78 9.85 -18.33 -0.30
N MET A 79 9.47 -17.32 -1.08
CA MET A 79 10.40 -16.69 -2.02
C MET A 79 11.30 -15.64 -1.35
N PRO A 80 12.54 -15.42 -1.86
CA PRO A 80 13.37 -14.27 -1.46
C PRO A 80 12.57 -12.96 -1.64
N PRO A 81 12.95 -11.83 -1.01
CA PRO A 81 12.19 -10.58 -1.02
C PRO A 81 12.02 -10.02 -2.45
N ARG A 82 11.03 -10.57 -3.14
CA ARG A 82 10.60 -10.27 -4.51
C ARG A 82 9.41 -9.34 -4.41
N LYS A 83 9.36 -8.36 -5.29
CA LYS A 83 8.24 -7.44 -5.40
C LYS A 83 7.72 -7.50 -6.83
N ILE A 84 6.47 -7.92 -6.98
CA ILE A 84 5.74 -7.82 -8.23
C ILE A 84 4.91 -6.56 -8.20
N SER A 85 4.96 -5.77 -9.27
CA SER A 85 4.16 -4.57 -9.39
C SER A 85 3.77 -4.30 -10.83
N ILE A 86 2.67 -3.60 -11.01
CA ILE A 86 2.32 -2.99 -12.28
C ILE A 86 3.20 -1.75 -12.42
N PHE A 87 3.88 -1.60 -13.56
CA PHE A 87 4.78 -0.48 -13.84
C PHE A 87 4.05 0.60 -14.65
N SER A 88 3.47 0.25 -15.79
CA SER A 88 2.64 1.13 -16.64
C SER A 88 1.36 0.46 -17.13
N ILE A 89 0.39 1.30 -17.52
CA ILE A 89 -0.80 0.90 -18.28
C ILE A 89 -0.84 1.74 -19.56
N ASP A 90 -1.05 1.12 -20.72
CA ASP A 90 -1.06 1.76 -22.04
C ASP A 90 0.17 2.66 -22.27
N ASN A 91 1.35 2.15 -21.93
CA ASN A 91 2.65 2.84 -22.00
C ASN A 91 2.73 4.15 -21.18
N LYS A 92 1.76 4.43 -20.29
CA LYS A 92 1.80 5.55 -19.36
C LYS A 92 2.24 5.09 -17.99
N TYR A 93 3.41 5.58 -17.57
CA TYR A 93 3.94 5.30 -16.23
C TYR A 93 3.07 5.89 -15.14
N SER A 94 2.82 5.09 -14.09
CA SER A 94 2.08 5.53 -12.89
C SER A 94 0.77 6.27 -13.20
N CYS A 95 0.10 5.89 -14.29
CA CYS A 95 -1.11 6.56 -14.74
C CYS A 95 -2.24 6.44 -13.70
N GLY A 96 -3.19 7.38 -13.73
CA GLY A 96 -4.39 7.36 -12.89
C GLY A 96 -5.33 6.18 -13.13
N GLY A 97 -5.03 5.28 -14.08
CA GLY A 97 -5.77 4.05 -14.33
C GLY A 97 -5.52 2.92 -13.34
N ARG A 98 -4.72 3.16 -12.30
CA ARG A 98 -4.63 2.26 -11.14
C ARG A 98 -4.61 3.01 -9.81
N TYR A 99 -5.10 2.35 -8.78
CA TYR A 99 -4.93 2.75 -7.40
C TYR A 99 -4.27 1.62 -6.60
N ILE A 100 -3.25 1.96 -5.79
CA ILE A 100 -2.53 0.97 -4.96
C ILE A 100 -3.28 0.81 -3.65
N LEU A 101 -3.93 -0.33 -3.44
CA LEU A 101 -4.62 -0.63 -2.19
C LEU A 101 -3.64 -1.13 -1.12
N SER A 102 -2.76 -2.05 -1.52
CA SER A 102 -1.70 -2.60 -0.69
C SER A 102 -0.54 -3.10 -1.56
N TYR A 103 0.54 -3.59 -0.96
CA TYR A 103 1.75 -4.04 -1.67
C TYR A 103 1.48 -5.03 -2.83
N TYR A 104 0.38 -5.78 -2.78
CA TYR A 104 0.03 -6.81 -3.76
C TYR A 104 -1.38 -6.67 -4.33
N LYS A 105 -2.12 -5.60 -3.98
CA LYS A 105 -3.51 -5.40 -4.42
C LYS A 105 -3.65 -4.04 -5.08
N TYR A 106 -4.21 -4.05 -6.28
CA TYR A 106 -4.36 -2.88 -7.12
C TYR A 106 -5.81 -2.81 -7.60
N LEU A 107 -6.41 -1.62 -7.55
CA LEU A 107 -7.59 -1.32 -8.34
C LEU A 107 -7.12 -0.88 -9.72
N VAL A 108 -7.76 -1.36 -10.76
CA VAL A 108 -7.42 -1.08 -12.15
C VAL A 108 -8.67 -0.78 -12.97
N LEU A 109 -8.51 -0.03 -14.06
CA LEU A 109 -9.60 0.21 -15.00
C LEU A 109 -9.96 -1.08 -15.75
N PRO A 110 -11.25 -1.33 -16.01
CA PRO A 110 -11.69 -2.41 -16.88
C PRO A 110 -11.45 -2.05 -18.35
N GLY A 111 -11.44 -3.08 -19.19
CA GLY A 111 -11.27 -3.00 -20.64
C GLY A 111 -9.91 -3.50 -21.10
N LYS A 112 -9.69 -3.39 -22.41
CA LYS A 112 -8.46 -3.83 -23.07
C LYS A 112 -7.35 -2.82 -22.86
N HIS A 113 -6.37 -3.18 -22.03
CA HIS A 113 -5.22 -2.35 -21.71
C HIS A 113 -3.92 -3.15 -21.79
N LYS A 114 -2.83 -2.44 -22.10
CA LYS A 114 -1.48 -3.02 -22.09
C LYS A 114 -0.84 -2.78 -20.72
N TYR A 115 -0.55 -3.83 -19.98
CA TYR A 115 0.09 -3.78 -18.66
C TYR A 115 1.56 -4.17 -18.77
N GLU A 116 2.44 -3.40 -18.13
CA GLU A 116 3.83 -3.84 -17.88
C GLU A 116 3.93 -4.30 -16.44
N PHE A 117 4.21 -5.59 -16.24
CA PHE A 117 4.50 -6.19 -14.94
C PHE A 117 6.00 -6.22 -14.70
N TRP A 118 6.40 -6.01 -13.46
CA TRP A 118 7.80 -5.99 -13.07
C TRP A 118 8.04 -6.84 -11.82
N LEU A 119 8.99 -7.78 -11.92
CA LEU A 119 9.58 -8.52 -10.81
C LEU A 119 10.92 -7.89 -10.41
N GLY A 120 11.01 -7.42 -9.16
CA GLY A 120 12.25 -6.93 -8.58
C GLY A 120 12.68 -7.74 -7.36
N VAL A 121 13.98 -7.92 -7.16
CA VAL A 121 14.54 -8.47 -5.91
C VAL A 121 15.22 -7.38 -5.11
N LEU A 122 15.00 -7.39 -3.79
CA LEU A 122 15.65 -6.48 -2.86
C LEU A 122 17.17 -6.72 -2.87
N ARG A 123 17.94 -5.66 -3.15
CA ARG A 123 19.41 -5.65 -3.08
C ARG A 123 19.85 -4.51 -2.16
N GLY A 124 20.20 -4.84 -0.92
CA GLY A 124 20.62 -3.87 0.09
C GLY A 124 19.44 -3.08 0.72
N ARG A 125 19.71 -1.90 1.28
CA ARG A 125 18.68 -1.06 1.93
C ARG A 125 17.79 -0.38 0.89
N GLY A 126 16.65 -0.99 0.59
CA GLY A 126 15.54 -0.35 -0.13
C GLY A 126 15.69 -0.24 -1.65
N VAL A 127 16.78 -0.74 -2.24
CA VAL A 127 16.97 -0.76 -3.69
C VAL A 127 16.49 -2.11 -4.24
N TYR A 128 15.59 -2.07 -5.21
CA TYR A 128 15.14 -3.27 -5.92
C TYR A 128 15.84 -3.35 -7.27
N ARG A 129 16.46 -4.48 -7.58
CA ARG A 129 17.00 -4.77 -8.91
C ARG A 129 15.93 -5.47 -9.74
N ARG A 130 15.68 -4.98 -10.95
CA ARG A 130 14.81 -5.66 -11.93
C ARG A 130 15.40 -7.01 -12.30
N LEU A 131 14.62 -8.06 -12.10
CA LEU A 131 14.93 -9.41 -12.57
C LEU A 131 14.25 -9.66 -13.90
N PHE A 132 12.94 -9.44 -13.92
CA PHE A 132 12.08 -9.77 -15.04
C PHE A 132 11.00 -8.70 -15.17
N GLY A 133 10.51 -8.48 -16.38
CA GLY A 133 9.27 -7.76 -16.58
C GLY A 133 8.61 -8.18 -17.88
N GLN A 134 7.29 -8.24 -17.85
CA GLN A 134 6.48 -8.74 -18.95
C GLN A 134 5.48 -7.67 -19.34
N GLU A 135 5.32 -7.48 -20.65
CA GLU A 135 4.18 -6.73 -21.18
C GLU A 135 3.07 -7.70 -21.55
N MET A 136 1.86 -7.45 -21.10
CA MET A 136 0.68 -8.26 -21.40
C MET A 136 -0.48 -7.35 -21.81
N GLU A 137 -1.17 -7.70 -22.88
CA GLU A 137 -2.49 -7.14 -23.17
C GLU A 137 -3.52 -7.92 -22.38
N LEU A 138 -4.23 -7.24 -21.47
CA LEU A 138 -5.31 -7.83 -20.68
C LEU A 138 -6.60 -7.12 -21.02
N ASP A 139 -7.67 -7.90 -21.20
CA ASP A 139 -9.03 -7.38 -21.31
C ASP A 139 -9.76 -7.68 -20.00
N LEU A 140 -9.81 -6.69 -19.12
CA LEU A 140 -10.33 -6.86 -17.76
C LEU A 140 -11.82 -6.53 -17.72
N LEU A 141 -12.63 -7.45 -17.22
CA LEU A 141 -14.06 -7.26 -17.03
C LEU A 141 -14.32 -6.40 -15.78
N ALA A 142 -15.32 -5.53 -15.88
CA ALA A 142 -15.75 -4.64 -14.80
C ALA A 142 -16.24 -5.43 -13.59
N GLY A 143 -15.74 -5.11 -12.40
CA GLY A 143 -16.14 -5.77 -11.15
C GLY A 143 -15.53 -7.16 -10.94
N HIS A 144 -14.62 -7.60 -11.80
CA HIS A 144 -13.90 -8.86 -11.62
C HIS A 144 -12.60 -8.67 -10.82
N GLN A 145 -12.21 -9.73 -10.14
CA GLN A 145 -10.94 -9.86 -9.45
C GLN A 145 -10.06 -10.87 -10.17
N TYR A 146 -8.88 -10.42 -10.54
CA TYR A 146 -7.84 -11.20 -11.20
C TYR A 146 -6.71 -11.50 -10.25
N VAL A 147 -6.14 -12.70 -10.39
CA VAL A 147 -4.94 -13.13 -9.69
C VAL A 147 -3.80 -13.21 -10.68
N VAL A 148 -2.68 -12.56 -10.34
CA VAL A 148 -1.43 -12.64 -11.10
C VAL A 148 -0.48 -13.58 -10.38
N GLU A 149 -0.04 -14.60 -11.09
CA GLU A 149 0.87 -15.64 -10.63
C GLU A 149 2.16 -15.61 -11.46
N GLU A 150 3.29 -15.76 -10.78
CA GLU A 150 4.61 -15.90 -11.40
C GLU A 150 4.87 -17.39 -11.67
N ASP A 151 5.16 -17.74 -12.91
CA ASP A 151 5.80 -19.00 -13.26
C ASP A 151 7.32 -18.83 -13.17
N ALA A 152 7.88 -19.29 -12.05
CA ALA A 152 9.30 -19.19 -11.76
C ALA A 152 10.20 -20.09 -12.64
N MET A 153 9.62 -21.04 -13.40
CA MET A 153 10.39 -21.92 -14.28
C MET A 153 10.62 -21.29 -15.65
N VAL A 154 9.71 -20.43 -16.08
CA VAL A 154 9.71 -19.81 -17.42
C VAL A 154 10.00 -18.30 -17.36
N ASP A 155 10.06 -17.72 -16.16
CA ASP A 155 10.09 -16.27 -15.95
C ASP A 155 8.92 -15.60 -16.68
N GLU A 156 7.70 -16.04 -16.41
CA GLU A 156 6.47 -15.47 -17.00
C GLU A 156 5.44 -15.16 -15.90
N PHE A 157 4.53 -14.22 -16.19
CA PHE A 157 3.33 -14.01 -15.40
C PHE A 157 2.11 -14.57 -16.12
N HIS A 158 1.24 -15.17 -15.33
CA HIS A 158 -0.08 -15.57 -15.77
C HIS A 158 -1.15 -14.82 -14.97
N VAL A 159 -2.22 -14.45 -15.66
CA VAL A 159 -3.35 -13.73 -15.08
C VAL A 159 -4.60 -14.57 -15.26
N TYR A 160 -5.30 -14.84 -14.16
CA TYR A 160 -6.52 -15.63 -14.17
C TYR A 160 -7.64 -14.86 -13.48
N ASP A 161 -8.86 -14.99 -14.00
CA ASP A 161 -10.06 -14.51 -13.33
C ASP A 161 -10.36 -15.41 -12.11
N SER A 162 -10.44 -14.80 -10.93
CA SER A 162 -10.64 -15.52 -9.68
C SER A 162 -12.09 -15.45 -9.21
N CYS A 163 -12.73 -14.29 -9.34
CA CYS A 163 -14.11 -14.09 -8.95
C CYS A 163 -14.69 -12.81 -9.54
N SER A 164 -15.99 -12.80 -9.76
CA SER A 164 -16.74 -11.61 -10.12
C SER A 164 -17.52 -11.07 -8.92
N ALA A 165 -17.69 -9.75 -8.87
CA ALA A 165 -18.72 -9.17 -8.03
C ALA A 165 -20.10 -9.71 -8.47
N PRO A 166 -21.00 -10.01 -7.52
CA PRO A 166 -22.37 -10.34 -7.87
C PRO A 166 -22.98 -9.19 -8.68
N GLU A 167 -23.72 -9.52 -9.74
CA GLU A 167 -24.51 -8.53 -10.46
C GLU A 167 -25.44 -7.84 -9.44
N THR A 168 -25.22 -6.55 -9.20
CA THR A 168 -26.22 -5.73 -8.52
C THR A 168 -27.38 -5.53 -9.50
N ASP A 169 -28.35 -6.43 -9.45
CA ASP A 169 -29.69 -6.24 -10.01
C ASP A 169 -30.32 -5.02 -9.31
N ASN A 170 -30.02 -3.83 -9.82
CA ASN A 170 -30.74 -2.62 -9.45
C ASN A 170 -32.16 -2.57 -10.07
N ASP A 171 -32.58 -3.61 -10.77
CA ASP A 171 -33.90 -3.71 -11.43
C ASP A 171 -35.02 -4.31 -10.55
N ILE A 172 -34.78 -4.58 -9.26
CA ILE A 172 -35.80 -5.16 -8.36
C ILE A 172 -36.83 -4.12 -7.83
N VAL A 173 -36.76 -2.85 -8.25
CA VAL A 173 -37.73 -1.82 -7.83
C VAL A 173 -38.50 -1.22 -9.01
N GLU A 174 -39.24 -2.04 -9.78
CA GLU A 174 -40.42 -1.53 -10.49
C GLU A 174 -41.51 -2.55 -10.89
N THR A 175 -41.59 -3.71 -10.23
CA THR A 175 -42.76 -4.60 -10.41
C THR A 175 -43.26 -5.20 -9.10
N ARG A 176 -43.93 -4.36 -8.30
CA ARG A 176 -45.07 -4.82 -7.51
C ARG A 176 -46.32 -4.12 -8.02
N LYS A 177 -47.19 -4.93 -8.61
CA LYS A 177 -48.58 -4.64 -8.97
C LYS A 177 -49.37 -4.10 -7.80
#